data_AF-A0A7K4APE6-F1
#
_entry.id   AF-A0A7K4APE6-F1
#
_cell.length_a   1.000
_cell.length_b   1.000
_cell.length_c   1.000
_cell.angle_alpha   90.00
_cell.angle_beta   90.00
_cell.angle_gamma   90.00
#
_symmetry.space_group_name_H-M   'P 1'
#
loop_
_entity.id
_entity.type
_entity.pdbx_description
1 polymer ?
#
loop_
_entity_poly.entity_id
_entity_poly.type
_entity_poly.pdbx_seq_one_letter_code
_entity_poly.pdbx_strand_id
1 'polypeptide(L)'
;MATAIEIFKLLPKKNCGKCNFPTCLAFAMQLANQKAKLADCPFVTEEAKTKLEASSAPPIRLITIGTGENKIELGDETELYRHEKKFYHPTRYAIIISDLASDHQVEAKIRRANDLRFNRVGQILALDLLGVRNDSKDPQKFAAMVSRVSQESKLPLILMSDDPAAFRQ
;
A
#
# COMPACT_ATOMS: atom_id res chain seq x y z
N MET A 1 4.15 0.25 -17.36
CA MET A 1 3.30 1.35 -17.87
C MET A 1 3.22 1.23 -19.37
N ALA A 2 2.03 1.43 -19.96
CA ALA A 2 1.89 1.47 -21.41
C ALA A 2 2.78 2.58 -22.01
N THR A 3 3.58 2.23 -23.00
CA THR A 3 4.42 3.18 -23.72
C THR A 3 3.55 4.20 -24.46
N ALA A 4 4.08 5.39 -24.75
CA ALA A 4 3.36 6.39 -25.55
C ALA A 4 2.86 5.83 -26.90
N ILE A 5 3.57 4.85 -27.47
CA ILE A 5 3.19 4.16 -28.71
C ILE A 5 1.98 3.23 -28.49
N GLU A 6 1.97 2.46 -27.41
CA GLU A 6 0.83 1.59 -27.06
C GLU A 6 -0.42 2.41 -26.76
N ILE A 7 -0.27 3.54 -26.06
CA ILE A 7 -1.38 4.47 -25.82
C ILE A 7 -1.89 5.06 -27.14
N PHE A 8 -0.98 5.52 -28.00
CA PHE A 8 -1.34 6.09 -29.30
C PHE A 8 -2.11 5.11 -30.21
N LYS A 9 -1.83 3.80 -30.13
CA LYS A 9 -2.56 2.78 -30.90
C LYS A 9 -4.05 2.72 -30.53
N LEU A 10 -4.40 3.03 -29.28
CA LEU A 10 -5.75 3.00 -28.74
C LEU A 10 -6.49 4.34 -28.86
N LEU A 11 -5.79 5.43 -29.21
CA LEU A 11 -6.41 6.73 -29.41
C LEU A 11 -7.12 6.85 -30.77
N PRO A 12 -8.07 7.80 -30.91
CA PRO A 12 -8.84 7.98 -32.16
C PRO A 12 -8.04 8.49 -33.37
N LYS A 13 -6.77 8.87 -33.20
CA LYS A 13 -5.86 9.40 -34.24
C LYS A 13 -6.39 10.59 -35.05
N LYS A 14 -7.36 11.34 -34.52
CA LYS A 14 -7.97 12.51 -35.17
C LYS A 14 -7.08 13.75 -35.20
N ASN A 15 -6.10 13.86 -34.30
CA ASN A 15 -5.23 15.04 -34.13
C ASN A 15 -6.01 16.37 -34.04
N CYS A 16 -7.16 16.35 -33.36
CA CYS A 16 -8.13 17.45 -33.38
C CYS A 16 -7.84 18.61 -32.43
N GLY A 17 -6.81 18.53 -31.58
CA GLY A 17 -6.46 19.57 -30.62
C GLY A 17 -7.43 19.78 -29.44
N LYS A 18 -8.59 19.09 -29.40
CA LYS A 18 -9.62 19.30 -28.35
C LYS A 18 -9.20 18.90 -26.93
N CYS A 19 -8.12 18.14 -26.79
CA CYS A 19 -7.50 17.81 -25.50
C CYS A 19 -6.35 18.77 -25.12
N ASN A 20 -6.21 19.93 -25.79
CA ASN A 20 -5.13 20.91 -25.61
C ASN A 20 -3.72 20.42 -26.00
N PHE A 21 -3.63 19.33 -26.77
CA PHE A 21 -2.37 18.83 -27.32
C PHE A 21 -2.39 18.86 -28.84
N PRO A 22 -1.27 19.24 -29.49
CA PRO A 22 -1.20 19.44 -30.94
C PRO A 22 -1.45 18.16 -31.74
N THR A 23 -1.13 16.99 -31.17
CA THR A 23 -1.35 15.69 -31.82
C THR A 23 -1.80 14.64 -30.80
N CYS A 24 -2.44 13.57 -31.28
CA CYS A 24 -2.78 12.42 -30.45
C CYS A 24 -1.52 11.73 -29.89
N LEU A 25 -0.38 11.80 -30.59
CA LEU A 25 0.89 11.27 -30.09
C LEU A 25 1.42 12.13 -28.92
N ALA A 26 1.34 13.46 -29.02
CA ALA A 26 1.70 14.35 -27.93
C ALA A 26 0.83 14.11 -26.70
N PHE A 27 -0.48 13.91 -26.88
CA PHE A 27 -1.38 13.52 -25.80
C PHE A 27 -0.99 12.17 -25.18
N ALA A 28 -0.66 11.16 -26.00
CA ALA A 28 -0.22 9.85 -25.53
C ALA A 28 1.08 9.91 -24.70
N MET A 29 2.03 10.78 -25.06
CA MET A 29 3.24 11.00 -24.26
C MET A 29 2.93 11.63 -22.90
N GLN A 30 1.95 12.53 -22.83
CA GLN A 30 1.54 13.14 -21.56
C GLN A 30 0.77 12.17 -20.67
N LEU A 31 -0.04 11.29 -21.26
CA LEU A 31 -0.67 10.17 -20.56
C LEU A 31 0.37 9.19 -20.00
N ALA A 32 1.37 8.78 -20.79
CA ALA A 32 2.44 7.90 -20.34
C ALA A 32 3.24 8.49 -19.16
N ASN A 33 3.38 9.81 -19.12
CA ASN A 33 4.05 10.55 -18.05
C ASN A 33 3.12 10.95 -16.89
N GLN A 34 1.85 10.49 -16.88
CA GLN A 34 0.84 10.84 -15.86
C GLN A 34 0.57 12.35 -15.71
N LYS A 35 0.80 13.13 -16.77
CA LYS A 35 0.60 14.61 -16.81
C LYS A 35 -0.74 15.02 -17.42
N ALA A 36 -1.49 14.08 -17.98
CA ALA A 36 -2.82 14.29 -18.55
C ALA A 36 -3.76 13.14 -18.13
N LYS A 37 -5.07 13.34 -18.24
CA LYS A 37 -6.08 12.30 -17.97
C LYS A 37 -6.70 11.83 -19.28
N LEU A 38 -7.03 10.54 -19.38
CA LEU A 38 -7.66 10.00 -20.59
C LEU A 38 -9.01 10.68 -20.90
N ALA A 39 -9.71 11.11 -19.85
CA ALA A 39 -10.96 11.87 -19.91
C ALA A 39 -10.84 13.22 -20.63
N ASP A 40 -9.63 13.77 -20.80
CA ASP A 40 -9.40 15.04 -21.50
C ASP A 40 -9.65 14.92 -23.01
N CYS A 41 -9.73 13.70 -23.56
CA CYS A 41 -10.04 13.47 -24.96
C CYS A 41 -11.53 13.09 -25.15
N PRO A 42 -12.34 13.94 -25.80
CA PRO A 42 -13.79 13.73 -25.93
C PRO A 42 -14.19 12.63 -26.92
N PHE A 43 -13.21 11.99 -27.58
CA PHE A 43 -13.44 11.02 -28.63
C PHE A 43 -12.92 9.62 -28.30
N VAL A 44 -12.44 9.39 -27.07
CA VAL A 44 -11.99 8.07 -26.62
C VAL A 44 -13.19 7.13 -26.53
N THR A 45 -13.05 5.91 -27.06
CA THR A 45 -14.07 4.87 -26.94
C THR A 45 -13.97 4.20 -25.56
N GLU A 46 -15.08 3.73 -25.03
CA GLU A 46 -15.09 2.99 -23.75
C GLU A 46 -14.19 1.74 -23.81
N GLU A 47 -14.06 1.08 -24.97
CA GLU A 47 -13.14 -0.05 -25.15
C GLU A 47 -11.66 0.36 -24.98
N ALA A 48 -11.27 1.50 -25.57
CA ALA A 48 -9.91 2.04 -25.43
C ALA A 48 -9.62 2.45 -23.98
N LYS A 49 -10.64 2.98 -23.28
CA LYS A 49 -10.58 3.33 -21.87
C LYS A 49 -10.31 2.11 -20.99
N THR A 50 -11.10 1.04 -21.14
CA THR A 50 -10.89 -0.20 -20.38
C THR A 50 -9.51 -0.83 -20.61
N LYS A 51 -9.02 -0.86 -21.86
CA LYS A 51 -7.68 -1.39 -22.18
C LYS A 51 -6.55 -0.52 -21.60
N LEU A 52 -6.72 0.80 -21.60
CA LEU A 52 -5.75 1.73 -21.03
C LEU A 52 -5.75 1.69 -19.51
N GLU A 53 -6.92 1.60 -18.87
CA GLU A 53 -7.04 1.44 -17.42
C GLU A 53 -6.44 0.10 -16.97
N ALA A 54 -6.66 -0.99 -17.70
CA ALA A 54 -6.05 -2.29 -17.41
C ALA A 54 -4.52 -2.29 -17.55
N SER A 55 -3.97 -1.56 -18.54
CA SER A 55 -2.50 -1.45 -18.72
C SER A 55 -1.83 -0.39 -17.84
N SER A 56 -2.64 0.50 -17.24
CA SER A 56 -2.20 1.53 -16.29
C SER A 56 -2.38 1.09 -14.83
N ALA A 57 -3.09 -0.01 -14.58
CA ALA A 57 -3.19 -0.60 -13.26
C ALA A 57 -1.77 -0.83 -12.70
N PRO A 58 -1.46 -0.33 -11.49
CA PRO A 58 -0.16 -0.55 -10.89
C PRO A 58 0.18 -2.04 -10.87
N PRO A 59 1.41 -2.44 -11.23
CA PRO A 59 1.80 -3.86 -11.21
C PRO A 59 1.67 -4.45 -9.81
N ILE A 60 1.80 -3.61 -8.77
CA ILE A 60 1.63 -3.94 -7.36
C ILE A 60 0.47 -3.10 -6.82
N ARG A 61 -0.57 -3.74 -6.30
CA ARG A 61 -1.71 -3.02 -5.71
C ARG A 61 -1.31 -2.27 -4.43
N LEU A 62 -1.94 -1.12 -4.20
CA LEU A 62 -1.89 -0.43 -2.91
C LEU A 62 -2.73 -1.19 -1.88
N ILE A 63 -2.14 -1.50 -0.73
CA ILE A 63 -2.82 -2.13 0.41
C ILE A 63 -2.68 -1.22 1.62
N THR A 64 -3.81 -0.93 2.26
CA THR A 64 -3.85 -0.18 3.52
C THR A 64 -4.02 -1.15 4.69
N ILE A 65 -3.20 -1.02 5.73
CA ILE A 65 -3.35 -1.76 6.99
C ILE A 65 -3.66 -0.76 8.12
N GLY A 66 -4.69 -1.06 8.91
CA GLY A 66 -5.17 -0.20 10.00
C GLY A 66 -6.15 0.87 9.55
N THR A 67 -6.54 1.73 10.49
CA THR A 67 -7.51 2.80 10.32
C THR A 67 -7.05 4.08 11.03
N GLY A 68 -7.67 5.21 10.70
CA GLY A 68 -7.37 6.50 11.33
C GLY A 68 -5.97 7.03 11.00
N GLU A 69 -5.36 7.73 11.95
CA GLU A 69 -4.07 8.42 11.78
C GLU A 69 -2.86 7.47 11.70
N ASN A 70 -2.98 6.26 12.26
CA ASN A 70 -1.89 5.27 12.29
C ASN A 70 -1.99 4.25 11.15
N LYS A 71 -2.91 4.43 10.20
CA LYS A 71 -2.97 3.55 9.03
C LYS A 71 -1.64 3.62 8.27
N ILE A 72 -1.24 2.50 7.69
CA ILE A 72 -0.07 2.42 6.83
C ILE A 72 -0.47 1.97 5.43
N GLU A 73 0.33 2.38 4.46
CA GLU A 73 0.16 2.05 3.05
C GLU A 73 1.40 1.29 2.56
N LEU A 74 1.14 0.22 1.81
CA LEU A 74 2.09 -0.77 1.30
C LEU A 74 1.80 -1.04 -0.18
N GLY A 75 2.84 -1.34 -0.95
CA GLY A 75 2.71 -1.65 -2.38
C GLY A 75 2.70 -0.40 -3.24
N ASP A 76 1.96 -0.43 -4.35
CA ASP A 76 1.93 0.67 -5.35
C ASP A 76 3.33 1.09 -5.84
N GLU A 77 4.27 0.14 -5.85
CA GLU A 77 5.61 0.33 -6.38
C GLU A 77 5.63 -0.02 -7.87
N THR A 78 6.44 0.72 -8.62
CA THR A 78 6.50 0.63 -10.08
C THR A 78 7.88 0.29 -10.63
N GLU A 79 8.92 0.38 -9.80
CA GLU A 79 10.32 0.39 -10.24
C GLU A 79 11.10 -0.73 -9.58
N LEU A 80 12.11 -1.27 -10.29
CA LEU A 80 13.08 -2.19 -9.72
C LEU A 80 14.28 -1.45 -9.10
N TYR A 81 14.65 -0.30 -9.69
CA TYR A 81 15.80 0.47 -9.26
C TYR A 81 15.43 1.91 -8.90
N ARG A 82 15.81 2.32 -7.69
CA ARG A 82 15.50 3.65 -7.13
C ARG A 82 16.07 4.85 -7.91
N HIS A 83 16.99 4.62 -8.85
CA HIS A 83 17.59 5.69 -9.65
C HIS A 83 16.81 5.96 -10.94
N GLU A 84 15.96 5.03 -11.38
CA GLU A 84 15.03 5.25 -12.50
C GLU A 84 13.91 6.18 -12.03
N LYS A 85 13.35 5.88 -10.86
CA LYS A 85 12.38 6.71 -10.16
C LYS A 85 12.33 6.29 -8.68
N LYS A 86 11.78 7.15 -7.82
CA LYS A 86 11.73 6.89 -6.37
C LYS A 86 10.81 5.71 -6.02
N PHE A 87 11.14 5.03 -4.93
CA PHE A 87 10.17 4.19 -4.21
C PHE A 87 9.23 5.07 -3.39
N TYR A 88 7.96 4.70 -3.33
CA TYR A 88 6.89 5.54 -2.79
C TYR A 88 6.54 5.19 -1.35
N HIS A 89 6.47 3.91 -1.03
CA HIS A 89 6.02 3.39 0.26
C HIS A 89 7.19 2.71 0.99
N PRO A 90 7.64 3.26 2.13
CA PRO A 90 8.76 2.69 2.87
C PRO A 90 8.43 1.29 3.40
N THR A 91 9.47 0.48 3.59
CA THR A 91 9.35 -0.81 4.28
C THR A 91 8.81 -0.60 5.69
N ARG A 92 7.86 -1.45 6.07
CA ARG A 92 7.21 -1.40 7.38
C ARG A 92 7.81 -2.42 8.31
N TYR A 93 8.03 -2.02 9.55
CA TYR A 93 8.61 -2.87 10.58
C TYR A 93 7.57 -3.25 11.63
N ALA A 94 7.59 -4.51 12.04
CA ALA A 94 6.70 -5.04 13.06
C ALA A 94 7.50 -5.78 14.15
N ILE A 95 7.01 -5.71 15.39
CA ILE A 95 7.47 -6.58 16.49
C ILE A 95 6.42 -7.64 16.76
N ILE A 96 6.84 -8.89 16.88
CA ILE A 96 5.96 -10.03 17.16
C ILE A 96 5.84 -10.26 18.68
N ILE A 97 4.60 -10.38 19.14
CA ILE A 97 4.18 -10.80 20.47
C ILE A 97 3.58 -12.20 20.32
N SER A 98 4.08 -13.15 21.10
CA SER A 98 3.53 -14.51 21.17
C SER A 98 2.35 -14.50 22.12
N ASP A 99 1.28 -15.23 21.82
CA ASP A 99 0.18 -15.46 22.77
C ASP A 99 0.58 -16.32 23.98
N LEU A 100 1.74 -16.99 23.94
CA LEU A 100 2.36 -17.67 25.08
C LEU A 100 3.20 -16.74 25.96
N ALA A 101 3.40 -15.48 25.56
CA ALA A 101 4.19 -14.53 26.34
C ALA A 101 3.51 -14.24 27.69
N SER A 102 4.32 -14.12 28.74
CA SER A 102 3.81 -13.69 30.05
C SER A 102 3.44 -12.21 30.03
N ASP A 103 2.63 -11.77 30.99
CA ASP A 103 2.17 -10.38 31.08
C ASP A 103 3.32 -9.37 31.07
N HIS A 104 4.37 -9.64 31.84
CA HIS A 104 5.57 -8.82 31.86
C HIS A 104 6.28 -8.75 30.49
N GLN A 105 6.29 -9.84 29.72
CA GLN A 105 6.89 -9.86 28.38
C GLN A 105 6.05 -9.08 27.38
N VAL A 106 4.72 -9.17 27.47
CA VAL A 106 3.79 -8.41 26.62
C VAL A 106 3.96 -6.93 26.87
N GLU A 107 3.88 -6.49 28.13
CA GLU A 107 4.06 -5.09 28.53
C GLU A 107 5.43 -4.54 28.08
N ALA A 108 6.50 -5.31 28.27
CA ALA A 108 7.83 -4.90 27.83
C ALA A 108 7.93 -4.73 26.31
N LYS A 109 7.29 -5.60 25.52
CA LYS A 109 7.27 -5.49 24.06
C LYS A 109 6.42 -4.31 23.58
N ILE A 110 5.26 -4.07 24.18
CA ILE A 110 4.39 -2.94 23.84
C ILE A 110 5.09 -1.63 24.19
N ARG A 111 5.71 -1.53 25.38
CA ARG A 111 6.51 -0.37 25.76
C ARG A 111 7.64 -0.12 24.77
N ARG A 112 8.40 -1.17 24.45
CA ARG A 112 9.48 -1.08 23.45
C ARG A 112 8.96 -0.62 22.09
N ALA A 113 7.80 -1.08 21.65
CA ALA A 113 7.20 -0.65 20.39
C ALA A 113 6.86 0.85 20.38
N ASN A 114 6.34 1.38 21.48
CA ASN A 114 6.06 2.81 21.63
C ASN A 114 7.34 3.66 21.71
N ASP A 115 8.38 3.14 22.36
CA ASP A 115 9.65 3.84 22.57
C ASP A 115 10.60 3.75 21.37
N LEU A 116 10.38 2.83 20.44
CA LEU A 116 11.14 2.71 19.18
C LEU A 116 10.79 3.85 18.23
N ARG A 117 11.20 5.05 18.61
CA ARG A 117 10.97 6.31 17.92
C ARG A 117 12.24 7.15 17.95
N PHE A 118 12.72 7.54 16.77
CA PHE A 118 13.97 8.28 16.59
C PHE A 118 13.71 9.55 15.80
N ASN A 119 14.30 10.67 16.23
CA ASN A 119 14.38 11.87 15.40
C ASN A 119 15.67 11.83 14.59
N ARG A 120 15.54 11.77 13.27
CA ARG A 120 16.65 11.80 12.32
C ARG A 120 16.45 12.96 11.36
N VAL A 121 17.21 14.03 11.56
CA VAL A 121 17.23 15.22 10.68
C VAL A 121 15.80 15.80 10.50
N GLY A 122 15.06 15.96 11.61
CA GLY A 122 13.71 16.51 11.60
C GLY A 122 12.61 15.52 11.17
N GLN A 123 12.97 14.28 10.83
CA GLN A 123 12.01 13.20 10.53
C GLN A 123 11.90 12.25 11.72
N ILE A 124 10.67 11.82 11.99
CA ILE A 124 10.41 10.82 13.02
C ILE A 124 10.37 9.44 12.37
N LEU A 125 11.31 8.59 12.73
CA LEU A 125 11.33 7.17 12.39
C LEU A 125 10.74 6.39 13.55
N ALA A 126 9.63 5.68 13.35
CA ALA A 126 8.96 4.92 14.40
C ALA A 126 8.62 3.50 13.91
N LEU A 127 8.34 2.59 14.85
CA LEU A 127 7.80 1.28 14.51
C LEU A 127 6.39 1.43 13.89
N ASP A 128 6.11 0.68 12.83
CA ASP A 128 4.85 0.81 12.09
C ASP A 128 3.73 -0.11 12.61
N LEU A 129 4.07 -1.32 13.08
CA LEU A 129 3.11 -2.40 13.28
C LEU A 129 3.44 -3.25 14.52
N LEU A 130 2.44 -3.97 15.02
CA LEU A 130 2.60 -5.07 15.97
C LEU A 130 2.03 -6.35 15.39
N GLY A 131 2.73 -7.48 15.56
CA GLY A 131 2.23 -8.80 15.21
C GLY A 131 1.84 -9.58 16.44
N VAL A 132 0.68 -10.24 16.43
CA VAL A 132 0.32 -11.24 17.44
C VAL A 132 0.36 -12.61 16.78
N ARG A 133 1.10 -13.54 17.38
CA ARG A 133 1.29 -14.90 16.85
C ARG A 133 0.67 -15.94 17.76
N ASN A 134 -0.13 -16.81 17.17
CA ASN A 134 -0.80 -17.94 17.81
C ASN A 134 0.18 -19.11 17.97
N ASP A 135 1.11 -19.01 18.92
CA ASP A 135 2.04 -20.09 19.25
C ASP A 135 1.37 -21.16 20.12
N SER A 136 0.32 -20.79 20.87
CA SER A 136 -0.44 -21.70 21.72
C SER A 136 -1.30 -22.69 20.94
N LYS A 137 -1.65 -22.36 19.69
CA LYS A 137 -2.66 -23.05 18.87
C LYS A 137 -4.06 -23.07 19.49
N ASP A 138 -4.32 -22.18 20.44
CA ASP A 138 -5.60 -22.02 21.10
C ASP A 138 -6.29 -20.74 20.57
N PRO A 139 -7.42 -20.87 19.84
CA PRO A 139 -8.18 -19.74 19.32
C PRO A 139 -8.58 -18.70 20.37
N GLN A 140 -8.99 -19.13 21.57
CA GLN A 140 -9.45 -18.21 22.61
C GLN A 140 -8.28 -17.45 23.23
N LYS A 141 -7.17 -18.13 23.48
CA LYS A 141 -5.96 -17.51 24.02
C LYS A 141 -5.37 -16.50 23.03
N PHE A 142 -5.36 -16.84 21.74
CA PHE A 142 -4.95 -15.93 20.68
C PHE A 142 -5.84 -14.68 20.62
N ALA A 143 -7.16 -14.84 20.60
CA ALA A 143 -8.10 -13.72 20.57
C ALA A 143 -7.99 -12.81 21.80
N ALA A 144 -7.77 -13.39 22.98
CA ALA A 144 -7.51 -12.64 24.21
C ALA A 144 -6.22 -11.81 24.12
N MET A 145 -5.13 -12.39 23.59
CA MET A 145 -3.88 -11.67 23.37
C MET A 145 -4.04 -10.54 22.35
N VAL A 146 -4.73 -10.80 21.23
CA VAL A 146 -5.02 -9.78 20.20
C VAL A 146 -5.81 -8.63 20.79
N SER A 147 -6.87 -8.94 21.56
CA SER A 147 -7.71 -7.92 22.22
C SER A 147 -6.89 -7.06 23.18
N ARG A 148 -6.03 -7.69 23.99
CA ARG A 148 -5.13 -6.97 24.91
C ARG A 148 -4.19 -6.04 24.16
N VAL A 149 -3.46 -6.55 23.16
CA VAL A 149 -2.49 -5.75 22.39
C VAL A 149 -3.17 -4.60 21.66
N SER A 150 -4.39 -4.80 21.16
CA SER A 150 -5.21 -3.76 20.52
C SER A 150 -5.64 -2.63 21.48
N GLN A 151 -5.89 -2.96 22.75
CA GLN A 151 -6.26 -1.97 23.77
C GLN A 151 -5.06 -1.20 24.30
N GLU A 152 -3.91 -1.87 24.40
CA GLU A 152 -2.68 -1.30 24.96
C GLU A 152 -1.79 -0.59 23.93
N SER A 153 -2.09 -0.70 22.63
CA SER A 153 -1.33 -0.06 21.55
C SER A 153 -2.22 0.56 20.48
N LYS A 154 -1.76 1.66 19.88
CA LYS A 154 -2.43 2.31 18.75
C LYS A 154 -1.88 1.89 17.38
N LEU A 155 -0.85 1.04 17.34
CA LEU A 155 -0.25 0.56 16.10
C LEU A 155 -1.18 -0.47 15.44
N PRO A 156 -1.29 -0.49 14.10
CA PRO A 156 -2.03 -1.53 13.40
C PRO A 156 -1.46 -2.92 13.68
N LEU A 157 -2.34 -3.93 13.67
CA LEU A 157 -2.00 -5.30 14.04
C LEU A 157 -1.87 -6.22 12.83
N ILE A 158 -0.92 -7.15 12.91
CA ILE A 158 -0.81 -8.32 12.06
C ILE A 158 -1.22 -9.53 12.89
N LEU A 159 -2.23 -10.25 12.44
CA LEU A 159 -2.71 -11.47 13.08
C LEU A 159 -2.03 -12.68 12.41
N MET A 160 -1.33 -13.51 13.18
CA MET A 160 -0.53 -14.62 12.66
C MET A 160 -0.99 -15.95 13.27
N SER A 161 -1.72 -16.75 12.50
CA SER A 161 -2.13 -18.10 12.88
C SER A 161 -2.29 -18.98 11.65
N ASP A 162 -1.99 -20.26 11.79
CA ASP A 162 -2.25 -21.28 10.75
C ASP A 162 -3.68 -21.83 10.81
N ASP A 163 -4.43 -21.53 11.88
CA ASP A 163 -5.82 -21.98 12.06
C ASP A 163 -6.81 -20.86 11.68
N PRO A 164 -7.60 -21.03 10.60
CA PRO A 164 -8.65 -20.08 10.22
C PRO A 164 -9.68 -19.82 11.31
N ALA A 165 -9.93 -20.78 12.21
CA ALA A 165 -10.90 -20.63 13.29
C ALA A 165 -10.44 -19.61 14.34
N ALA A 166 -9.12 -19.43 14.51
CA ALA A 166 -8.55 -18.45 15.43
C ALA A 166 -8.82 -16.99 15.04
N PHE A 167 -9.06 -16.71 13.74
CA PHE A 167 -9.37 -15.36 13.26
C PHE A 167 -10.85 -14.99 13.38
N ARG A 168 -11.72 -15.92 13.77
CA ARG A 168 -13.19 -15.71 13.84
C ARG A 168 -13.72 -15.44 15.25
N GLN A 169 -12.88 -15.64 16.27
CA GLN A 169 -13.21 -15.38 17.68
C GLN A 169 -13.20 -13.88 17.95
#